data_AF-A0A378YEQ5-F1
#
_entry.id   AF-A0A378YEQ5-F1
#
_cell.length_a   1.000
_cell.length_b   1.000
_cell.length_c   1.000
_cell.angle_alpha   90.00
_cell.angle_beta   90.00
_cell.angle_gamma   90.00
#
_symmetry.space_group_name_H-M   'P 1'
#
loop_
_entity.id
_entity.type
_entity.pdbx_description
1 polymer ?
#
loop_
_entity_poly.entity_id
_entity_poly.type
_entity_poly.pdbx_seq_one_letter_code
_entity_poly.pdbx_strand_id
1 'polypeptide(L)'
;MAPYSAPSPQLHWNAVPRPTPPPQPTLGPRAPHTGSRPHDFPAAFSHACALREADDLSGAADAFGSLCLRYPERIETYKALGYVLYALGDCDRAPSPLLFAFLCDGTDPTPLYVCALCNQRSGDLRAARDMASDALDVARRSHRHARVLASAQRLLDTLSSS
;
A
#
# COMPACT_ATOMS: atom_id res chain seq x y z
N MET A 1 -25.74 -6.52 -65.24
CA MET A 1 -24.51 -6.20 -64.48
C MET A 1 -24.57 -4.73 -64.10
N ALA A 2 -24.81 -4.43 -62.83
CA ALA A 2 -24.77 -3.08 -62.27
C ALA A 2 -23.61 -3.02 -61.27
N PRO A 3 -23.01 -1.83 -61.10
CA PRO A 3 -22.68 -1.41 -59.75
C PRO A 3 -23.29 -0.04 -59.39
N TYR A 4 -23.80 -0.02 -58.17
CA TYR A 4 -24.26 1.11 -57.38
C TYR A 4 -23.15 2.14 -57.14
N SER A 5 -23.47 3.44 -57.16
CA SER A 5 -22.82 4.46 -56.33
C SER A 5 -23.67 5.74 -56.24
N ALA A 6 -24.17 6.00 -55.03
CA ALA A 6 -24.69 7.26 -54.49
C ALA A 6 -24.62 7.15 -52.95
N PRO A 7 -24.80 8.20 -52.14
CA PRO A 7 -24.46 9.63 -52.28
C PRO A 7 -23.69 10.14 -51.02
N SER A 8 -23.25 11.41 -50.99
CA SER A 8 -22.85 12.07 -49.72
C SER A 8 -23.49 13.45 -49.60
N PRO A 9 -24.47 13.64 -48.71
CA PRO A 9 -25.00 14.96 -48.35
C PRO A 9 -24.18 15.61 -47.23
N GLN A 10 -23.87 16.89 -47.38
CA GLN A 10 -23.22 17.70 -46.36
C GLN A 10 -24.19 17.99 -45.20
N LEU A 11 -23.92 17.39 -44.05
CA LEU A 11 -24.62 17.64 -42.80
C LEU A 11 -24.03 18.89 -42.12
N HIS A 12 -24.82 19.96 -42.14
CA HIS A 12 -24.66 21.10 -41.25
C HIS A 12 -24.96 20.65 -39.81
N TRP A 13 -23.95 20.63 -38.94
CA TRP A 13 -24.18 20.30 -37.54
C TRP A 13 -24.68 21.57 -36.83
N ASN A 14 -25.96 21.56 -36.48
CA ASN A 14 -26.57 22.59 -35.66
C ASN A 14 -25.95 22.59 -34.25
N ALA A 15 -25.76 23.80 -33.73
CA ALA A 15 -25.24 24.12 -32.41
C ALA A 15 -26.06 23.47 -31.29
N VAL A 16 -25.40 22.66 -30.46
CA VAL A 16 -25.93 22.23 -29.17
C VAL A 16 -25.39 23.19 -28.10
N PRO A 17 -26.23 23.89 -27.31
CA PRO A 17 -25.75 24.68 -26.19
C PRO A 17 -25.18 23.74 -25.10
N ARG A 18 -23.94 24.01 -24.67
CA ARG A 18 -23.29 23.28 -23.59
C ARG A 18 -24.01 23.56 -22.25
N PRO A 19 -24.27 22.55 -21.40
CA PRO A 19 -24.75 22.80 -20.06
C PRO A 19 -23.67 23.54 -19.24
N THR A 20 -24.06 24.62 -18.58
CA THR A 20 -23.19 25.37 -17.65
C THR A 20 -22.85 24.49 -16.43
N PRO A 21 -21.59 24.48 -15.97
CA PRO A 21 -21.22 23.76 -14.75
C PRO A 21 -21.89 24.40 -13.52
N PRO A 22 -22.22 23.61 -12.48
CA PRO A 22 -22.75 24.14 -11.22
C PRO A 22 -21.72 25.06 -10.55
N PRO A 23 -22.16 26.05 -9.74
CA PRO A 23 -21.26 26.94 -9.03
C PRO A 23 -20.36 26.11 -8.10
N GLN A 24 -19.05 26.16 -8.33
CA GLN A 24 -18.08 25.54 -7.44
C GLN A 24 -18.15 26.26 -6.08
N PRO A 25 -18.14 25.53 -4.95
CA PRO A 25 -17.97 26.16 -3.65
C PRO A 25 -16.64 26.90 -3.68
N THR A 26 -16.67 28.20 -3.39
CA THR A 26 -15.49 29.06 -3.28
C THR A 26 -14.57 28.47 -2.23
N LEU A 27 -13.57 27.70 -2.67
CA LEU A 27 -12.40 27.42 -1.85
C LEU A 27 -11.76 28.76 -1.54
N GLY A 28 -11.71 29.12 -0.26
CA GLY A 28 -10.85 30.17 0.24
C GLY A 28 -9.40 29.95 -0.22
N PRO A 29 -8.52 30.96 -0.06
CA PRO A 29 -7.15 30.90 -0.56
C PRO A 29 -6.50 29.58 -0.12
N ARG A 30 -6.22 28.70 -1.10
CA ARG A 30 -5.44 27.48 -0.88
C ARG A 30 -4.15 27.93 -0.19
N ALA A 31 -3.93 27.44 1.02
CA ALA A 31 -2.68 27.61 1.72
C ALA A 31 -1.53 27.30 0.75
N PRO A 32 -0.45 28.10 0.77
CA PRO A 32 0.65 27.93 -0.17
C PRO A 32 1.14 26.49 -0.11
N HIS A 33 1.36 25.89 -1.27
CA HIS A 33 2.19 24.69 -1.40
C HIS A 33 3.59 25.14 -0.99
N THR A 34 3.85 25.14 0.32
CA THR A 34 5.15 25.51 0.86
C THR A 34 6.14 24.54 0.26
N GLY A 35 7.05 25.08 -0.55
CA GLY A 35 8.10 24.33 -1.21
C GLY A 35 8.73 23.36 -0.22
N SER A 36 8.47 22.07 -0.45
CA SER A 36 9.02 20.98 0.33
C SER A 36 10.53 21.04 0.19
N ARG A 37 11.22 21.46 1.25
CA ARG A 37 12.67 21.34 1.28
C ARG A 37 12.97 19.83 1.22
N PRO A 38 13.82 19.37 0.28
CA PRO A 38 14.23 17.96 0.18
C PRO A 38 14.95 17.40 1.44
N HIS A 39 15.11 18.20 2.50
CA HIS A 39 15.85 17.88 3.71
C HIS A 39 15.00 17.52 4.94
N ASP A 40 13.67 17.55 4.86
CA ASP A 40 12.83 17.28 6.04
C ASP A 40 12.57 15.78 6.29
N PHE A 41 12.93 14.89 5.35
CA PHE A 41 12.63 13.46 5.47
C PHE A 41 13.22 12.81 6.73
N PRO A 42 14.52 12.96 7.06
CA PRO A 42 15.07 12.30 8.24
C PRO A 42 14.38 12.75 9.53
N ALA A 43 14.09 14.04 9.67
CA ALA A 43 13.39 14.58 10.84
C ALA A 43 11.95 14.06 10.94
N ALA A 44 11.21 14.08 9.82
CA ALA A 44 9.84 13.58 9.80
C ALA A 44 9.76 12.06 10.01
N PHE A 45 10.70 11.30 9.48
CA PHE A 45 10.82 9.86 9.70
C PHE A 45 11.16 9.54 11.17
N SER A 46 12.13 10.26 11.76
CA SER A 46 12.44 10.14 13.18
C SER A 46 11.25 10.48 14.08
N HIS A 47 10.48 11.50 13.72
CA HIS A 47 9.25 11.84 14.44
C HIS A 47 8.21 10.71 14.37
N ALA A 48 7.95 10.14 13.19
CA ALA A 48 7.04 9.01 13.03
C ALA A 48 7.50 7.78 13.83
N CYS A 49 8.82 7.51 13.86
CA CYS A 49 9.40 6.47 14.72
C CYS A 49 9.18 6.75 16.21
N ALA A 50 9.35 8.01 16.65
CA ALA A 50 9.14 8.39 18.05
C ALA A 50 7.67 8.23 18.47
N LEU A 51 6.71 8.54 17.59
CA LEU A 51 5.29 8.26 17.83
C LEU A 51 5.03 6.77 18.05
N ARG A 52 5.61 5.93 17.18
CA ARG A 52 5.52 4.46 17.31
C ARG A 52 6.15 3.97 18.62
N GLU A 53 7.31 4.49 18.99
CA GLU A 53 8.00 4.13 20.25
C GLU A 53 7.25 4.59 21.49
N ALA A 54 6.49 5.68 21.38
CA ALA A 54 5.58 6.16 22.42
C ALA A 54 4.23 5.42 22.47
N ASP A 55 4.06 4.37 21.65
CA ASP A 55 2.82 3.60 21.47
C ASP A 55 1.64 4.42 20.91
N ASP A 56 1.89 5.64 20.40
CA ASP A 56 0.93 6.40 19.60
C ASP A 56 0.92 5.85 18.17
N LEU A 57 0.37 4.64 18.05
CA LEU A 57 0.35 3.92 16.79
C LEU A 57 -0.56 4.59 15.74
N SER A 58 -1.64 5.25 16.16
CA SER A 58 -2.51 6.00 15.25
C SER A 58 -1.79 7.23 14.69
N GLY A 59 -1.15 8.03 15.55
CA GLY A 59 -0.34 9.16 15.10
C GLY A 59 0.83 8.71 14.22
N ALA A 60 1.47 7.59 14.57
CA ALA A 60 2.53 7.01 13.74
C ALA A 60 2.02 6.57 12.36
N ALA A 61 0.84 5.96 12.27
CA ALA A 61 0.25 5.54 11.01
C ALA A 61 -0.03 6.73 10.09
N ASP A 62 -0.57 7.82 10.63
CA ASP A 62 -0.81 9.06 9.88
C ASP A 62 0.50 9.71 9.43
N ALA A 63 1.50 9.76 10.31
CA ALA A 63 2.81 10.31 10.00
C ALA A 63 3.52 9.52 8.89
N PHE A 64 3.58 8.18 9.01
CA PHE A 64 4.14 7.33 7.96
C PHE A 64 3.32 7.37 6.66
N GLY A 65 1.99 7.44 6.74
CA GLY A 65 1.12 7.61 5.58
C GLY A 65 1.43 8.90 4.81
N SER A 66 1.61 10.01 5.53
CA SER A 66 2.04 11.27 4.91
C SER A 66 3.44 11.17 4.29
N LEU A 67 4.35 10.39 4.88
CA LEU A 67 5.68 10.16 4.33
C LEU A 67 5.62 9.35 3.04
N CYS A 68 4.79 8.30 2.96
CA CYS A 68 4.59 7.53 1.74
C CYS A 68 4.04 8.40 0.59
N LEU A 69 3.14 9.35 0.88
CA LEU A 69 2.61 10.28 -0.12
C LEU A 69 3.65 11.31 -0.58
N ARG A 70 4.52 11.77 0.31
CA ARG A 70 5.51 12.81 0.01
C ARG A 70 6.80 12.26 -0.61
N TYR A 71 7.16 11.03 -0.26
CA TYR A 71 8.39 10.35 -0.66
C TYR A 71 8.08 8.93 -1.13
N PRO A 72 7.37 8.77 -2.27
CA PRO A 72 6.93 7.46 -2.75
C PRO A 72 8.10 6.54 -3.14
N GLU A 73 9.31 7.07 -3.31
CA GLU A 73 10.52 6.29 -3.58
C GLU A 73 11.16 5.69 -2.32
N ARG A 74 10.73 6.12 -1.12
CA ARG A 74 11.29 5.66 0.17
C ARG A 74 10.57 4.41 0.66
N ILE A 75 11.02 3.26 0.17
CA ILE A 75 10.48 1.92 0.47
C ILE A 75 10.40 1.67 1.98
N GLU A 76 11.35 2.18 2.76
CA GLU A 76 11.37 2.06 4.22
C GLU A 76 10.13 2.63 4.91
N THR A 77 9.49 3.64 4.31
CA THR A 77 8.26 4.24 4.85
C THR A 77 7.07 3.31 4.72
N TYR A 78 6.94 2.62 3.59
CA TYR A 78 5.89 1.63 3.37
C TYR A 78 6.04 0.46 4.33
N LYS A 79 7.28 -0.04 4.51
CA LYS A 79 7.55 -1.11 5.48
C LYS A 79 7.18 -0.67 6.90
N ALA A 80 7.56 0.54 7.30
CA ALA A 80 7.23 1.08 8.62
C ALA A 80 5.72 1.27 8.82
N LEU A 81 5.02 1.85 7.84
CA LEU A 81 3.56 2.01 7.84
C LEU A 81 2.86 0.67 8.04
N GLY A 82 3.26 -0.33 7.25
CA GLY A 82 2.69 -1.67 7.33
C GLY A 82 2.84 -2.33 8.70
N TYR A 83 4.00 -2.19 9.33
CA TYR A 83 4.20 -2.71 10.70
C TYR A 83 3.41 -1.94 11.75
N VAL A 84 3.25 -0.62 11.61
CA VAL A 84 2.42 0.18 12.52
C VAL A 84 0.95 -0.20 12.39
N LEU A 85 0.44 -0.36 11.17
CA LEU A 85 -0.93 -0.82 10.92
C LEU A 85 -1.17 -2.23 11.50
N TYR A 86 -0.20 -3.13 11.37
CA TYR A 86 -0.29 -4.44 11.99
C TYR A 86 -0.32 -4.36 13.52
N ALA A 87 0.50 -3.49 14.12
CA ALA A 87 0.52 -3.26 15.57
C ALA A 87 -0.81 -2.67 16.07
N LEU A 88 -1.47 -1.81 15.29
CA LEU A 88 -2.83 -1.32 15.53
C LEU A 88 -3.89 -2.42 15.45
N GLY A 89 -3.56 -3.58 14.88
CA GLY A 89 -4.52 -4.64 14.58
C GLY A 89 -5.31 -4.41 13.29
N ASP A 90 -4.97 -3.37 12.50
CA ASP A 90 -5.57 -3.06 11.20
C ASP A 90 -5.04 -4.03 10.13
N CYS A 91 -5.50 -5.28 10.23
CA CYS A 91 -5.11 -6.38 9.34
C CYS A 91 -5.65 -6.23 7.92
N ASP A 92 -6.62 -5.32 7.72
CA ASP A 92 -7.17 -5.02 6.40
C ASP A 92 -6.25 -4.08 5.61
N ARG A 93 -5.64 -3.08 6.27
CA ARG A 93 -4.78 -2.10 5.61
C ARG A 93 -3.30 -2.45 5.66
N ALA A 94 -2.84 -3.19 6.67
CA ALA A 94 -1.42 -3.54 6.82
C ALA A 94 -0.79 -4.30 5.63
N PRO A 95 -1.48 -5.25 4.95
CA PRO A 95 -0.85 -6.06 3.91
C PRO A 95 -0.37 -5.26 2.70
N SER A 96 -1.12 -4.25 2.25
CA SER A 96 -0.80 -3.49 1.04
C SER A 96 0.60 -2.83 1.07
N PRO A 97 0.94 -2.00 2.08
CA PRO A 97 2.27 -1.39 2.14
C PRO A 97 3.39 -2.39 2.47
N LEU A 98 3.11 -3.47 3.20
CA LEU A 98 4.09 -4.54 3.46
C LEU A 98 4.46 -5.31 2.20
N LEU A 99 3.46 -5.68 1.40
CA LEU A 99 3.67 -6.36 0.12
C LEU A 99 4.41 -5.47 -0.86
N PHE A 100 4.07 -4.18 -0.94
CA PHE A 100 4.82 -3.24 -1.77
C PHE A 100 6.30 -3.17 -1.35
N ALA A 101 6.57 -3.05 -0.05
CA ALA A 101 7.94 -3.02 0.44
C ALA A 101 8.71 -4.32 0.13
N PHE A 102 8.04 -5.46 0.26
CA PHE A 102 8.62 -6.75 -0.12
C PHE A 102 8.90 -6.86 -1.62
N LEU A 103 7.99 -6.40 -2.48
CA LEU A 103 8.19 -6.44 -3.93
C LEU A 103 9.38 -5.60 -4.40
N CYS A 104 9.74 -4.55 -3.67
CA CYS A 104 10.89 -3.70 -4.01
C CYS A 104 12.24 -4.24 -3.52
N ASP A 105 12.32 -4.84 -2.33
CA ASP A 105 13.57 -5.36 -1.74
C ASP A 105 13.71 -6.88 -1.95
N GLY A 106 12.66 -7.65 -1.69
CA GLY A 106 12.59 -9.09 -1.91
C GLY A 106 13.46 -9.95 -0.99
N THR A 107 14.24 -9.34 -0.08
CA THR A 107 15.20 -10.06 0.78
C THR A 107 14.68 -10.36 2.18
N ASP A 108 13.82 -9.50 2.74
CA ASP A 108 13.25 -9.66 4.07
C ASP A 108 11.95 -10.47 4.00
N PRO A 109 11.87 -11.68 4.59
CA PRO A 109 10.63 -12.48 4.61
C PRO A 109 9.61 -11.97 5.63
N THR A 110 9.98 -11.04 6.51
CA THR A 110 9.12 -10.59 7.62
C THR A 110 7.81 -9.94 7.14
N PRO A 111 7.80 -9.07 6.11
CA PRO A 111 6.55 -8.51 5.59
C PRO A 111 5.56 -9.57 5.09
N LEU A 112 6.04 -10.60 4.39
CA LEU A 112 5.19 -11.71 3.93
C LEU A 112 4.60 -12.49 5.11
N TYR A 113 5.43 -12.80 6.12
CA TYR A 113 4.95 -13.48 7.32
C TYR A 113 3.89 -12.67 8.06
N VAL A 114 4.05 -11.35 8.19
CA VAL A 114 3.03 -10.49 8.80
C VAL A 114 1.75 -10.46 7.97
N CYS A 115 1.83 -10.40 6.64
CA CYS A 115 0.65 -10.50 5.78
C CYS A 115 -0.06 -11.85 5.95
N ALA A 116 0.68 -12.95 6.13
CA ALA A 116 0.09 -14.25 6.41
C ALA A 116 -0.71 -14.26 7.73
N LEU A 117 -0.18 -13.60 8.78
CA LEU A 117 -0.90 -13.44 10.06
C LEU A 117 -2.16 -12.59 9.92
N CYS A 118 -2.11 -11.50 9.13
CA CYS A 118 -3.30 -10.71 8.82
C CYS A 118 -4.39 -11.56 8.16
N ASN A 119 -4.04 -12.32 7.12
CA ASN A 119 -4.99 -13.18 6.41
C ASN A 119 -5.54 -14.31 7.29
N GLN A 120 -4.72 -14.87 8.18
CA GLN A 120 -5.19 -15.85 9.16
C GLN A 120 -6.26 -15.25 10.08
N ARG A 121 -6.05 -14.01 10.57
CA ARG A 121 -7.01 -13.30 11.43
C ARG A 121 -8.30 -12.95 10.69
N SER A 122 -8.20 -12.55 9.43
CA SER A 122 -9.36 -12.24 8.58
C SER A 122 -10.10 -13.50 8.08
N GLY A 123 -9.56 -14.70 8.33
CA GLY A 123 -10.18 -15.98 7.96
C GLY A 123 -9.86 -16.47 6.55
N ASP A 124 -9.05 -15.73 5.78
CA ASP A 124 -8.55 -16.20 4.48
C ASP A 124 -7.35 -17.14 4.70
N LEU A 125 -7.68 -18.36 5.12
CA LEU A 125 -6.68 -19.40 5.43
C LEU A 125 -5.87 -19.82 4.19
N ARG A 126 -6.43 -19.64 2.99
CA ARG A 126 -5.73 -19.94 1.74
C ARG A 126 -4.62 -18.92 1.51
N ALA A 127 -4.97 -17.63 1.50
CA ALA A 127 -3.98 -16.56 1.36
C ALA A 127 -2.95 -16.59 2.49
N ALA A 128 -3.37 -16.92 3.72
CA ALA A 128 -2.46 -17.09 4.84
C ALA A 128 -1.42 -18.21 4.61
N ARG A 129 -1.84 -19.38 4.10
CA ARG A 129 -0.92 -20.48 3.75
C ARG A 129 0.03 -20.07 2.62
N ASP A 130 -0.49 -19.48 1.55
CA ASP A 130 0.31 -19.08 0.39
C ASP A 130 1.41 -18.09 0.83
N MET A 131 1.05 -17.03 1.57
CA MET A 131 2.01 -16.04 2.05
C MET A 131 3.01 -16.61 3.08
N ALA A 132 2.58 -17.53 3.94
CA ALA A 132 3.47 -18.19 4.90
C ALA A 132 4.48 -19.10 4.20
N SER A 133 4.07 -19.79 3.12
CA SER A 133 4.95 -20.60 2.29
C SER A 133 6.00 -19.73 1.60
N ASP A 134 5.59 -18.62 0.99
CA ASP A 134 6.51 -17.69 0.33
C ASP A 134 7.51 -17.10 1.33
N ALA A 135 7.04 -16.70 2.53
CA ALA A 135 7.90 -16.20 3.60
C ALA A 135 8.93 -17.26 4.04
N LEU A 136 8.52 -18.52 4.14
CA LEU A 136 9.38 -19.64 4.50
C LEU A 136 10.47 -19.87 3.44
N ASP A 137 10.09 -19.84 2.17
CA ASP A 137 11.03 -20.07 1.06
C ASP A 137 12.05 -18.94 0.93
N VAL A 138 11.65 -17.68 1.16
CA VAL A 138 12.59 -16.55 1.24
C VAL A 138 13.51 -16.71 2.46
N ALA A 139 12.96 -17.07 3.62
CA ALA A 139 13.75 -17.24 4.85
C ALA A 139 14.77 -18.38 4.76
N ARG A 140 14.47 -19.47 4.03
CA ARG A 140 15.38 -20.60 3.82
C ARG A 140 16.64 -20.23 3.05
N ARG A 141 16.60 -19.16 2.25
CA ARG A 141 17.75 -18.71 1.44
C ARG A 141 18.85 -18.06 2.28
N SER A 142 18.58 -17.68 3.53
CA SER A 142 19.55 -17.02 4.40
C SER A 142 19.34 -17.35 5.89
N HIS A 143 20.41 -17.78 6.56
CA HIS A 143 20.38 -18.07 8.00
C HIS A 143 20.00 -16.87 8.89
N ARG A 144 20.06 -15.64 8.36
CA ARG A 144 19.66 -14.40 9.06
C ARG A 144 18.18 -14.43 9.48
N HIS A 145 17.34 -15.21 8.80
CA HIS A 145 15.90 -15.22 9.01
C HIS A 145 15.40 -16.47 9.75
N ALA A 146 16.26 -17.15 10.53
CA ALA A 146 15.91 -18.36 11.28
C ALA A 146 14.65 -18.22 12.15
N ARG A 147 14.43 -17.03 12.75
CA ARG A 147 13.22 -16.75 13.54
C ARG A 147 11.95 -16.74 12.69
N VAL A 148 11.99 -16.11 11.52
CA VAL A 148 10.85 -16.05 10.60
C VAL A 148 10.61 -17.43 9.99
N LEU A 149 11.68 -18.15 9.64
CA LEU A 149 11.60 -19.54 9.15
C LEU A 149 10.83 -20.43 10.14
N ALA A 150 11.23 -20.42 11.42
CA ALA A 150 10.56 -21.21 12.45
C ALA A 150 9.11 -20.75 12.72
N SER A 151 8.82 -19.46 12.55
CA SER A 151 7.48 -18.91 12.80
C SER A 151 6.52 -19.17 11.64
N ALA A 152 7.00 -19.06 10.40
CA ALA A 152 6.26 -19.41 9.20
C ALA A 152 5.96 -20.92 9.13
N GLN A 153 6.93 -21.77 9.48
CA GLN A 153 6.71 -23.22 9.55
C GLN A 153 5.61 -23.57 10.57
N ARG A 154 5.69 -23.03 11.79
CA ARG A 154 4.66 -23.25 12.81
C ARG A 154 3.28 -22.79 12.33
N LEU A 155 3.21 -21.64 11.66
CA LEU A 155 1.97 -21.14 11.09
C LEU A 155 1.40 -22.14 10.07
N LEU A 156 2.22 -22.62 9.13
CA LEU A 156 1.78 -23.63 8.15
C LEU A 156 1.28 -24.92 8.79
N ASP A 157 1.95 -25.41 9.82
CA ASP A 157 1.56 -26.61 10.55
C ASP A 157 0.17 -26.42 11.20
N THR A 158 -0.05 -25.27 11.85
CA THR A 158 -1.35 -24.93 12.46
C THR A 158 -2.46 -24.82 11.41
N LEU A 159 -2.17 -24.18 10.28
CA LEU A 159 -3.13 -24.01 9.20
C LEU A 159 -3.45 -25.38 8.59
N SER A 160 -2.48 -26.28 8.40
CA SER A 160 -2.73 -27.63 7.84
C SER A 160 -3.61 -28.53 8.70
N SER A 161 -3.71 -28.21 10.00
CA SER A 161 -4.51 -28.97 10.98
C SER A 161 -5.93 -28.41 11.18
N SER A 162 -6.26 -27.29 10.54
CA SER A 162 -7.56 -26.60 10.59
C SER A 162 -8.37 -26.86 9.33
#